data_AF-A0A3D0PG35-F1
#
_entry.id   AF-A0A3D0PG35-F1
#
_cell.length_a   1.000
_cell.length_b   1.000
_cell.length_c   1.000
_cell.angle_alpha   90.00
_cell.angle_beta   90.00
_cell.angle_gamma   90.00
#
_symmetry.space_group_name_H-M   'P 1'
#
loop_
_entity.id
_entity.type
_entity.pdbx_description
1 polymer ?
#
loop_
_entity_poly.entity_id
_entity_poly.type
_entity_poly.pdbx_seq_one_letter_code
_entity_poly.pdbx_strand_id
1 'polypeptide(L)'
;LQQAFARGPGHWLGWLSYEAAAWIEPGEHWHRPAMAQLWAGHYEVVIELDLQQRQLQLRGEGPQRSELEQLLLQPQPSLESGDDVIPLTGWQWLTSNADYGRQVQQVREWISAGDLFQANLTACAEQQL
;
A
#
# COMPACT_ATOMS: atom_id res chain seq x y z
N LEU A 1 -10.37 -14.58 -12.44
CA LEU A 1 -9.85 -13.19 -12.32
C LEU A 1 -10.25 -12.31 -13.51
N GLN A 2 -9.96 -12.68 -14.76
CA GLN A 2 -10.30 -11.84 -15.94
C GLN A 2 -11.78 -11.38 -15.99
N GLN A 3 -12.75 -12.25 -15.67
CA GLN A 3 -14.16 -11.86 -15.62
C GLN A 3 -14.52 -10.90 -14.47
N ALA A 4 -13.78 -10.92 -13.36
CA ALA A 4 -14.02 -10.02 -12.22
C ALA A 4 -13.57 -8.58 -12.53
N PHE A 5 -12.57 -8.43 -13.41
CA PHE A 5 -12.04 -7.14 -13.88
C PHE A 5 -12.63 -6.68 -15.21
N ALA A 6 -13.45 -7.51 -15.86
CA ALA A 6 -14.21 -7.16 -17.07
C ALA A 6 -15.43 -6.28 -16.71
N ARG A 7 -15.17 -5.14 -16.10
CA ARG A 7 -16.16 -4.07 -15.90
C ARG A 7 -16.04 -3.03 -17.01
N GLY A 8 -17.07 -2.21 -17.16
CA GLY A 8 -17.09 -1.09 -18.09
C GLY A 8 -16.01 -0.03 -17.78
N PRO A 9 -16.07 1.15 -18.40
CA PRO A 9 -15.10 2.22 -18.14
C PRO A 9 -15.06 2.59 -16.64
N GLY A 10 -13.87 2.89 -16.13
CA GLY A 10 -13.64 3.25 -14.73
C GLY A 10 -12.21 3.01 -14.30
N HIS A 11 -11.96 3.20 -13.00
CA HIS A 11 -10.65 3.15 -12.37
C HIS A 11 -10.61 2.03 -11.34
N TRP A 12 -9.61 1.17 -11.44
CA TRP A 12 -9.31 0.18 -10.40
C TRP A 12 -8.29 0.77 -9.42
N LEU A 13 -8.65 0.77 -8.14
CA LEU A 13 -7.77 1.16 -7.05
C LEU A 13 -7.73 0.05 -6.02
N GLY A 14 -6.57 -0.18 -5.43
CA GLY A 14 -6.42 -1.26 -4.49
C GLY A 14 -4.99 -1.49 -4.07
N TRP A 15 -4.75 -2.66 -3.50
CA TRP A 15 -3.43 -3.10 -3.07
C TRP A 15 -3.28 -4.60 -3.31
N LEU A 16 -2.01 -5.00 -3.48
CA LEU A 16 -1.59 -6.37 -3.63
C LEU A 16 -0.45 -6.61 -2.63
N SER A 17 -0.60 -7.61 -1.76
CA SER A 17 0.43 -7.92 -0.76
C SER A 17 1.61 -8.65 -1.40
N TYR A 18 2.74 -8.66 -0.69
CA TYR A 18 3.94 -9.38 -1.10
C TYR A 18 3.66 -10.89 -1.29
N GLU A 19 2.83 -11.49 -0.44
CA GLU A 19 2.46 -12.91 -0.48
C GLU A 19 1.65 -13.30 -1.71
N ALA A 20 1.09 -12.35 -2.47
CA ALA A 20 0.42 -12.66 -3.74
C ALA A 20 1.37 -13.25 -4.80
N ALA A 21 2.69 -13.12 -4.61
CA ALA A 21 3.70 -13.82 -5.41
C ALA A 21 3.53 -15.36 -5.39
N ALA A 22 2.91 -15.92 -4.34
CA ALA A 22 2.56 -17.34 -4.26
C ALA A 22 1.61 -17.82 -5.38
N TRP A 23 0.90 -16.91 -6.06
CA TRP A 23 0.05 -17.25 -7.20
C TRP A 23 0.85 -17.53 -8.47
N ILE A 24 2.07 -17.01 -8.55
CA ILE A 24 2.99 -17.20 -9.68
C ILE A 24 3.90 -18.39 -9.38
N GLU A 25 4.49 -18.43 -8.18
CA GLU A 25 5.39 -19.49 -7.74
C GLU A 25 4.90 -20.10 -6.42
N PRO A 26 4.00 -21.09 -6.47
CA PRO A 26 3.47 -21.71 -5.26
C PRO A 26 4.56 -22.46 -4.49
N GLY A 27 4.54 -22.35 -3.16
CA GLY A 27 5.51 -23.01 -2.29
C GLY A 27 5.16 -22.92 -0.81
N GLU A 28 5.71 -23.82 0.00
CA GLU A 28 5.45 -23.87 1.45
C GLU A 28 6.09 -22.70 2.22
N HIS A 29 7.07 -22.02 1.62
CA HIS A 29 7.77 -20.88 2.20
C HIS A 29 6.92 -19.59 2.25
N TRP A 30 5.78 -19.56 1.56
CA TRP A 30 4.88 -18.40 1.59
C TRP A 30 4.08 -18.34 2.88
N HIS A 31 4.15 -17.20 3.55
CA HIS A 31 3.31 -16.91 4.70
C HIS A 31 1.82 -16.82 4.28
N ARG A 32 0.92 -17.26 5.17
CA ARG A 32 -0.53 -17.14 4.97
C ARG A 32 -1.07 -16.00 5.81
N PRO A 33 -1.24 -14.79 5.24
CA PRO A 33 -1.69 -13.64 6.00
C PRO A 33 -3.14 -13.81 6.47
N ALA A 34 -3.46 -13.23 7.63
CA ALA A 34 -4.84 -13.15 8.13
C ALA A 34 -5.68 -12.13 7.34
N MET A 35 -5.02 -11.14 6.71
CA MET A 35 -5.66 -10.18 5.83
C MET A 35 -5.73 -10.70 4.39
N ALA A 36 -6.56 -10.07 3.55
CA ALA A 36 -6.61 -10.37 2.12
C ALA A 36 -5.22 -10.27 1.46
N GLN A 37 -4.98 -10.94 0.35
CA GLN A 37 -3.75 -10.73 -0.43
C GLN A 37 -3.95 -9.68 -1.53
N LEU A 38 -5.20 -9.49 -1.97
CA LEU A 38 -5.62 -8.48 -2.92
C LEU A 38 -6.94 -7.90 -2.45
N TRP A 39 -7.00 -6.58 -2.44
CA TRP A 39 -8.25 -5.85 -2.44
C TRP A 39 -8.25 -4.89 -3.62
N ALA A 40 -9.36 -4.85 -4.36
CA ALA A 40 -9.52 -3.97 -5.51
C ALA A 40 -10.95 -3.45 -5.57
N GLY A 41 -11.10 -2.13 -5.54
CA GLY A 41 -12.35 -1.43 -5.81
C GLY A 41 -12.38 -0.89 -7.24
N HIS A 42 -13.54 -0.96 -7.87
CA HIS A 42 -13.80 -0.33 -9.17
C HIS A 42 -14.61 0.94 -8.97
N TYR A 43 -14.06 2.07 -9.42
CA TYR A 43 -14.63 3.40 -9.23
C TYR A 43 -14.91 4.02 -10.59
N GLU A 44 -16.17 4.34 -10.85
CA GLU A 44 -16.59 4.95 -12.12
C GLU A 44 -16.26 6.44 -12.18
N VAL A 45 -16.07 7.07 -11.01
CA VAL A 45 -15.69 8.48 -10.87
C VAL A 45 -14.56 8.60 -9.86
N VAL A 46 -13.52 9.38 -10.20
CA VAL A 46 -12.41 9.70 -9.29
C VAL A 46 -12.13 11.20 -9.30
N ILE A 47 -11.58 11.69 -8.19
CA ILE A 47 -11.10 13.07 -8.05
C ILE A 47 -9.59 13.06 -8.37
N GLU A 48 -9.19 13.86 -9.36
CA GLU A 48 -7.80 14.08 -9.73
C GLU A 48 -7.35 15.45 -9.19
N LEU A 49 -6.22 15.45 -8.49
CA LEU A 49 -5.58 16.67 -7.96
C LEU A 49 -4.30 16.93 -8.75
N ASP A 50 -4.34 17.89 -9.67
CA ASP A 50 -3.15 18.37 -10.36
C ASP A 50 -2.51 19.46 -9.50
N LEU A 51 -1.42 19.11 -8.81
CA LEU A 51 -0.68 20.05 -7.96
C LEU A 51 0.14 21.07 -8.75
N GLN A 52 0.53 20.75 -9.99
CA GLN A 52 1.30 21.66 -10.83
C GLN A 52 0.41 22.79 -11.35
N GLN A 53 -0.78 22.43 -11.85
CA GLN A 53 -1.78 23.40 -12.34
C GLN A 53 -2.67 23.94 -11.21
N ARG A 54 -2.60 23.34 -10.02
CA ARG A 54 -3.46 23.62 -8.86
C ARG A 54 -4.94 23.47 -9.20
N GLN A 55 -5.29 22.37 -9.85
CA GLN A 55 -6.64 22.09 -10.29
C GLN A 55 -7.18 20.80 -9.64
N LEU A 56 -8.48 20.81 -9.41
CA LEU A 56 -9.26 19.67 -8.97
C LEU A 56 -10.22 19.32 -10.11
N GLN A 57 -10.16 18.07 -10.57
CA GLN A 57 -10.98 17.61 -11.70
C GLN A 57 -11.68 16.30 -11.35
N LEU A 58 -12.92 16.14 -11.79
CA LEU A 58 -13.62 14.86 -11.73
C LEU A 58 -13.46 14.10 -13.04
N ARG A 59 -12.91 12.90 -12.95
CA ARG A 59 -12.68 12.00 -14.08
C ARG A 59 -13.70 10.86 -14.02
N GLY A 60 -14.22 10.49 -15.20
CA GLY A 60 -15.20 9.41 -15.34
C GLY A 60 -16.65 9.86 -15.27
N GLU A 61 -17.55 8.94 -15.64
CA GLU A 61 -18.99 9.15 -15.73
C GLU A 61 -19.66 8.02 -14.95
N GLY A 62 -20.26 8.36 -13.80
CA GLY A 62 -20.85 7.38 -12.90
C GLY A 62 -21.89 8.02 -11.97
N PRO A 63 -22.70 7.23 -11.26
CA PRO A 63 -23.87 7.73 -10.55
C PRO A 63 -23.52 8.69 -9.41
N GLN A 64 -22.32 8.60 -8.84
CA GLN A 64 -21.84 9.50 -7.78
C GLN A 64 -21.27 10.83 -8.31
N ARG A 65 -21.17 11.03 -9.64
CA ARG A 65 -20.52 12.22 -10.22
C ARG A 65 -21.16 13.52 -9.73
N SER A 66 -22.47 13.65 -9.84
CA SER A 66 -23.19 14.87 -9.47
C SER A 66 -23.07 15.18 -7.97
N GLU A 67 -23.05 14.14 -7.13
CA GLU A 67 -22.86 14.29 -5.69
C GLU A 67 -21.44 14.79 -5.36
N LEU A 68 -20.42 14.23 -6.02
CA LEU A 68 -19.04 14.68 -5.88
C LEU A 68 -18.83 16.11 -6.42
N GLU A 69 -19.47 16.47 -7.54
CA GLU A 69 -19.47 17.84 -8.07
C GLU A 69 -20.03 18.82 -7.04
N GLN A 70 -21.15 18.47 -6.40
CA GLN A 70 -21.73 19.30 -5.33
C GLN A 70 -20.81 19.40 -4.11
N LEU A 71 -20.18 18.30 -3.70
CA LEU A 71 -19.25 18.27 -2.56
C LEU A 71 -18.05 19.21 -2.80
N LEU A 72 -17.52 19.24 -4.02
CA LEU A 72 -16.40 20.13 -4.39
C LEU A 72 -16.78 21.61 -4.38
N LEU A 73 -18.06 21.95 -4.49
CA LEU A 73 -18.56 23.33 -4.41
C LEU A 73 -18.88 23.76 -2.98
N GLN A 74 -18.95 22.83 -2.02
CA GLN A 74 -19.20 23.17 -0.63
C GLN A 74 -18.01 23.93 -0.03
N PRO A 75 -18.26 24.87 0.91
CA PRO A 75 -17.17 25.52 1.62
C PRO A 75 -16.30 24.47 2.31
N GLN A 76 -14.99 24.56 2.12
CA GLN A 76 -14.06 23.62 2.69
C GLN A 76 -14.19 23.64 4.22
N PRO A 77 -14.36 22.48 4.88
CA PRO A 77 -14.38 22.44 6.33
C PRO A 77 -13.06 23.02 6.85
N SER A 78 -13.12 23.76 7.95
CA SER A 78 -11.91 24.12 8.67
C SER A 78 -11.27 22.83 9.15
N LEU A 79 -10.21 22.39 8.47
CA LEU A 79 -9.34 21.36 9.01
C LEU A 79 -8.68 22.00 10.22
N GLU A 80 -8.92 21.44 11.40
CA GLU A 80 -8.08 21.76 12.55
C GLU A 80 -6.65 21.44 12.11
N SER A 81 -5.75 22.42 12.24
CA SER A 81 -4.33 22.20 12.07
C SER A 81 -3.89 21.28 13.20
N GLY A 82 -4.02 19.98 12.98
CA GLY A 82 -3.46 18.97 13.86
C GLY A 82 -1.95 19.08 13.75
N ASP A 83 -1.32 19.69 14.75
CA ASP A 83 0.10 19.54 15.04
C ASP A 83 0.39 18.12 15.59
N ASP A 84 -0.39 17.11 15.17
CA ASP A 84 -0.20 15.70 15.49
C ASP A 84 0.97 15.16 14.65
N VAL A 85 2.14 15.77 14.85
CA VAL A 85 3.41 15.18 14.46
C VAL A 85 3.53 13.92 15.28
N ILE A 86 3.44 12.76 14.62
CA ILE A 86 3.72 11.48 15.25
C ILE A 86 5.14 11.56 15.85
N PRO A 87 5.29 11.54 17.18
CA PRO A 87 6.60 11.72 17.78
C PRO A 87 7.46 10.49 17.47
N LEU A 88 8.71 10.72 17.08
CA LEU A 88 9.68 9.64 16.80
C LEU A 88 9.88 8.73 18.02
N THR A 89 9.72 9.27 19.24
CA THR A 89 9.81 8.52 20.50
C THR A 89 8.70 7.50 20.70
N GLY A 90 7.59 7.59 19.94
CA GLY A 90 6.48 6.64 20.00
C GLY A 90 6.69 5.38 19.17
N TRP A 91 7.83 5.24 18.49
CA TRP A 91 8.13 4.06 17.67
C TRP A 91 8.96 3.04 18.43
N GLN A 92 8.51 1.78 18.40
CA GLN A 92 9.22 0.64 18.94
C GLN A 92 9.61 -0.31 17.80
N TRP A 93 10.89 -0.68 17.74
CA TRP A 93 11.36 -1.74 16.85
C TRP A 93 10.89 -3.10 17.35
N LEU A 94 10.20 -3.85 16.48
CA LEU A 94 9.80 -5.24 16.70
C LEU A 94 10.90 -6.21 16.30
N THR A 95 11.73 -5.82 15.32
CA THR A 95 12.92 -6.56 14.93
C THR A 95 14.13 -6.04 15.70
N SER A 96 14.75 -6.89 16.53
CA SER A 96 15.96 -6.51 17.26
C SER A 96 17.18 -6.42 16.33
N ASN A 97 18.17 -5.58 16.69
CA ASN A 97 19.44 -5.51 15.98
C ASN A 97 20.15 -6.87 15.91
N ALA A 98 20.04 -7.68 16.97
CA ALA A 98 20.64 -9.01 17.03
C ALA A 98 19.97 -9.98 16.04
N ASP A 99 18.63 -9.95 15.94
CA ASP A 99 17.90 -10.79 15.00
C ASP A 99 18.15 -10.37 13.55
N TYR A 100 18.13 -9.07 13.27
CA TYR A 100 18.45 -8.55 11.93
C TYR A 100 19.90 -8.90 11.54
N GLY A 101 20.86 -8.74 12.45
CA GLY A 101 22.26 -9.11 12.21
C GLY A 101 22.45 -10.60 11.92
N ARG A 102 21.69 -11.47 12.59
CA ARG A 102 21.69 -12.92 12.32
C ARG A 102 21.18 -13.23 10.91
N GLN A 103 20.10 -12.57 10.48
CA GLN A 103 19.54 -12.74 9.13
C GLN A 103 20.51 -12.24 8.04
N VAL A 104 21.17 -11.10 8.28
CA VAL A 104 22.22 -10.59 7.37
C VAL A 104 23.36 -11.60 7.23
N GLN A 105 23.80 -12.19 8.34
CA GLN A 105 24.87 -13.18 8.31
C GLN A 105 24.48 -14.43 7.51
N GLN A 106 23.26 -14.93 7.69
CA GLN A 106 22.73 -16.06 6.92
C GLN A 106 22.70 -15.76 5.41
N VAL A 107 22.25 -14.57 5.01
CA VAL A 107 22.25 -14.16 3.60
C VAL A 107 23.67 -14.10 3.03
N ARG A 108 24.65 -13.61 3.81
CA ARG A 108 26.06 -13.55 3.38
C ARG A 108 26.65 -14.93 3.16
N GLU A 109 26.26 -15.91 3.97
CA GLU A 109 26.68 -17.30 3.81
C GLU A 109 26.17 -17.88 2.48
N TRP A 110 24.89 -17.69 2.16
CA TRP A 110 24.32 -18.08 0.86
C TRP A 110 25.00 -17.38 -0.32
N ILE A 111 25.31 -16.09 -0.18
CA ILE A 111 26.07 -15.36 -1.21
C ILE A 111 27.47 -15.95 -1.39
N SER A 112 28.17 -16.26 -0.29
CA SER A 112 29.51 -16.85 -0.36
C SER A 112 29.52 -18.26 -0.95
N ALA A 113 28.44 -19.01 -0.79
CA ALA A 113 28.26 -20.33 -1.39
C ALA A 113 27.91 -20.26 -2.88
N GLY A 114 27.49 -19.09 -3.38
CA GLY A 114 27.05 -18.88 -4.75
C GLY A 114 25.57 -19.24 -4.99
N ASP A 115 24.78 -19.43 -3.93
CA ASP A 115 23.36 -19.79 -4.01
C ASP A 115 22.49 -18.60 -4.46
N LEU A 116 22.89 -17.38 -4.09
CA LEU A 116 22.25 -16.13 -4.50
C LEU A 116 23.27 -15.00 -4.58
N PHE A 117 22.92 -13.90 -5.25
CA PHE A 117 23.83 -12.75 -5.40
C PHE A 117 23.44 -11.56 -4.53
N GLN A 118 22.15 -11.42 -4.19
CA GLN A 118 21.61 -10.34 -3.38
C GLN A 118 20.25 -10.75 -2.79
N ALA A 119 19.95 -10.32 -1.56
CA ALA A 119 18.62 -10.42 -0.96
C ALA A 119 18.25 -9.15 -0.17
N ASN A 120 17.01 -8.68 -0.30
CA ASN A 120 16.49 -7.53 0.45
C ASN A 120 15.90 -8.00 1.78
N LEU A 121 16.44 -7.49 2.88
CA LEU A 121 15.94 -7.77 4.24
C LEU A 121 15.26 -6.53 4.81
N THR A 122 14.10 -6.73 5.42
CA THR A 122 13.30 -5.68 6.06
C THR A 122 13.23 -5.90 7.57
N ALA A 123 12.94 -4.83 8.31
CA ALA A 123 12.73 -4.85 9.76
C ALA A 123 11.39 -4.17 10.07
N CYS A 124 10.73 -4.64 11.11
CA CYS A 124 9.42 -4.11 11.52
C CYS A 124 9.57 -3.18 12.72
N ALA A 125 8.80 -2.10 12.70
CA ALA A 125 8.54 -1.24 13.85
C ALA A 125 7.03 -0.99 13.93
N GLU A 126 6.56 -0.74 15.15
CA GLU A 126 5.19 -0.31 15.41
C GLU A 126 5.19 1.02 16.14
N GLN A 127 4.14 1.79 15.95
CA GLN A 127 3.87 2.98 16.74
C GLN A 127 3.01 2.59 17.94
N GLN A 128 3.48 2.92 19.15
CA GLN A 128 2.67 2.85 20.35
C GLN A 128 1.93 4.19 20.51
N LEU A 129 0.60 4.12 20.51
CA LEU A 129 -0.31 5.24 20.77
C LEU A 129 -0.56 5.37 22.27
#